data_AF-A0A920W825-F1
#
_entry.id   AF-A0A920W825-F1
#
_cell.length_a   1.000
_cell.length_b   1.000
_cell.length_c   1.000
_cell.angle_alpha   90.00
_cell.angle_beta   90.00
_cell.angle_gamma   90.00
#
_symmetry.space_group_name_H-M   'P 1'
#
loop_
_entity.id
_entity.type
_entity.pdbx_description
1 polymer ?
#
loop_
_entity_poly.entity_id
_entity_poly.type
_entity_poly.pdbx_seq_one_letter_code
_entity_poly.pdbx_strand_id
1 'polypeptide(L)'
;MSLRENPHQAGARYRSISTSPWWDATIQHEGLALSYLNFFDADAAWRVAHDLGDLGTQTAVAIIKHANPCGAAIGDNLPNLSTCL
;
A
#
# COMPACT_ATOMS: atom_id res chain seq x y z
N MET A 1 16.12 -7.66 -4.39
CA MET A 1 15.17 -6.96 -3.50
C MET A 1 15.94 -6.45 -2.29
N SER A 2 16.12 -5.13 -2.15
CA SER A 2 16.82 -4.55 -0.98
C SER A 2 15.77 -4.23 0.07
N LEU A 3 15.71 -5.01 1.14
CA LEU A 3 14.76 -4.82 2.25
C LEU A 3 15.31 -3.91 3.35
N ARG A 4 16.12 -2.94 2.93
CA ARG A 4 16.76 -1.95 3.80
C ARG A 4 16.01 -0.64 3.65
N GLU A 5 15.72 0.02 4.77
CA GLU A 5 15.17 1.38 4.74
C GLU A 5 16.25 2.36 4.26
N ASN A 6 17.47 2.22 4.79
CA ASN A 6 18.64 3.03 4.45
C ASN A 6 19.79 2.18 3.91
N PRO A 7 20.68 2.71 3.04
CA PRO A 7 21.74 1.93 2.39
C PRO A 7 22.70 1.18 3.34
N HIS A 8 22.92 1.72 4.54
CA HIS A 8 23.84 1.18 5.55
C HIS A 8 23.21 0.08 6.42
N GLN A 9 21.90 -0.14 6.33
CA GLN A 9 21.21 -1.14 7.14
C GLN A 9 21.28 -2.51 6.48
N ALA A 10 20.84 -3.56 7.17
CA ALA A 10 20.54 -4.86 6.59
C ALA A 10 19.05 -5.15 6.83
N GLY A 11 18.43 -5.94 5.97
CA GLY A 11 17.02 -6.28 6.15
C GLY A 11 16.58 -7.51 5.38
N ALA A 12 15.57 -8.18 5.91
CA ALA A 12 14.99 -9.40 5.38
C ALA A 12 13.48 -9.40 5.61
N ARG A 13 12.75 -10.18 4.80
CA ARG A 13 11.30 -10.34 4.89
C ARG A 13 11.01 -11.66 5.57
N TYR A 14 10.10 -11.62 6.52
CA TYR A 14 9.60 -12.78 7.23
C TYR A 14 8.09 -12.80 7.11
N ARG A 15 7.50 -13.99 7.06
CA ARG A 15 6.04 -14.18 7.11
C ARG A 15 5.69 -15.14 8.23
N SER A 16 4.49 -14.98 8.79
CA SER A 16 3.94 -16.05 9.62
C SER A 16 3.51 -17.20 8.72
N ILE A 17 3.69 -18.44 9.19
CA ILE A 17 3.32 -19.64 8.42
C ILE A 17 1.79 -19.83 8.41
N SER A 18 1.10 -19.36 9.45
CA SER A 18 -0.34 -19.56 9.65
C SER A 18 -1.21 -18.44 9.08
N THR A 19 -0.63 -17.40 8.47
CA THR A 19 -1.38 -16.32 7.83
C THR A 19 -0.98 -16.18 6.36
N SER A 20 -1.94 -15.79 5.53
CA SER A 20 -1.71 -15.48 4.12
C SER A 20 -2.09 -14.02 3.86
N PRO A 21 -1.23 -13.08 4.23
CA PRO A 21 -1.52 -11.66 4.09
C PRO A 21 -1.48 -11.23 2.61
N TRP A 22 -2.07 -10.09 2.27
CA TRP A 22 -2.30 -9.64 0.88
C TRP A 22 -1.01 -9.63 0.00
N TRP A 23 0.11 -9.28 0.61
CA TRP A 23 1.44 -9.20 0.01
C TRP A 23 2.05 -10.56 -0.36
N ASP A 24 1.54 -11.67 0.15
CA ASP A 24 1.97 -13.02 -0.26
C ASP A 24 1.35 -13.41 -1.61
N ALA A 25 0.17 -12.87 -1.93
CA ALA A 25 -0.51 -13.10 -3.20
C ALA A 25 -0.17 -12.05 -4.29
N THR A 26 0.64 -11.04 -3.95
CA THR A 26 0.94 -9.93 -4.85
C THR A 26 1.91 -10.35 -5.95
N ILE A 27 1.58 -10.01 -7.20
CA ILE A 27 2.42 -10.23 -8.37
C ILE A 27 2.88 -8.87 -8.89
N GLN A 28 4.20 -8.68 -9.00
CA GLN A 28 4.75 -7.50 -9.66
C GLN A 28 4.75 -7.73 -11.17
N HIS A 29 3.92 -6.98 -11.89
CA HIS A 29 3.82 -7.11 -13.35
C HIS A 29 4.98 -6.41 -14.08
N GLU A 30 5.44 -5.26 -13.59
CA GLU A 30 6.44 -4.41 -14.26
C GLU A 30 7.30 -3.62 -13.25
N GLY A 31 8.40 -3.06 -13.72
CA GLY A 31 9.28 -2.15 -12.97
C GLY A 31 10.47 -2.81 -12.27
N LEU A 32 11.27 -1.99 -11.58
CA LEU A 32 12.42 -2.46 -10.81
C LEU A 32 11.98 -3.24 -9.58
N ALA A 33 12.88 -4.10 -9.06
CA ALA A 33 12.61 -4.84 -7.83
C ALA A 33 12.24 -3.90 -6.67
N LEU A 34 11.09 -4.16 -6.04
CA LEU A 34 10.57 -3.36 -4.94
C LEU A 34 11.55 -3.27 -3.75
N SER A 35 11.64 -2.08 -3.15
CA SER A 35 12.42 -1.81 -1.92
C SER A 35 11.57 -1.99 -0.66
N TYR A 36 12.21 -2.03 0.51
CA TYR A 36 11.50 -2.00 1.80
C TYR A 36 10.48 -0.85 1.88
N LEU A 37 10.90 0.38 1.52
CA LEU A 37 10.03 1.54 1.56
C LEU A 37 8.84 1.41 0.61
N ASN A 38 8.99 0.74 -0.53
CA ASN A 38 7.85 0.48 -1.41
C ASN A 38 6.83 -0.46 -0.77
N PHE A 39 7.27 -1.52 -0.10
CA PHE A 39 6.33 -2.39 0.63
C PHE A 39 5.68 -1.67 1.80
N PHE A 40 6.46 -0.87 2.53
CA PHE A 40 5.96 -0.12 3.66
C PHE A 40 4.87 0.89 3.26
N ASP A 41 5.11 1.66 2.19
CA ASP A 41 4.12 2.59 1.65
C ASP A 41 2.93 1.86 1.01
N ALA A 42 3.15 0.72 0.35
CA ALA A 42 2.07 -0.06 -0.25
C ALA A 42 1.15 -0.71 0.79
N ASP A 43 1.67 -1.20 1.91
CA ASP A 43 0.86 -1.75 3.00
C ASP A 43 0.00 -0.66 3.65
N ALA A 44 0.58 0.51 3.91
CA ALA A 44 -0.17 1.66 4.39
C ALA A 44 -1.27 2.08 3.38
N ALA A 45 -0.95 2.12 2.08
CA ALA A 45 -1.92 2.49 1.04
C ALA A 45 -3.06 1.46 0.95
N TRP A 46 -2.72 0.17 1.01
CA TRP A 46 -3.68 -0.94 1.01
C TRP A 46 -4.68 -0.81 2.15
N ARG A 47 -4.18 -0.60 3.38
CA ARG A 47 -5.02 -0.46 4.58
C ARG A 47 -5.92 0.77 4.49
N VAL A 48 -5.37 1.94 4.16
CA VAL A 48 -6.16 3.18 4.06
C VAL A 48 -7.23 3.09 2.97
N ALA A 49 -6.92 2.51 1.81
CA ALA A 49 -7.91 2.35 0.74
C ALA A 49 -9.06 1.42 1.16
N HIS A 50 -8.78 0.34 1.89
CA HIS A 50 -9.82 -0.54 2.42
C HIS A 50 -10.63 0.12 3.54
N ASP A 51 -9.96 0.79 4.49
CA ASP A 51 -10.64 1.52 5.56
C ASP A 51 -11.60 2.58 5.00
N LEU A 52 -11.18 3.33 3.97
CA LEU A 52 -12.04 4.30 3.28
C LEU A 52 -13.17 3.64 2.49
N GLY A 53 -12.89 2.52 1.84
CA GLY A 53 -13.89 1.71 1.15
C GLY A 53 -14.97 1.22 2.12
N ASP A 54 -14.58 0.78 3.31
CA ASP A 54 -15.47 0.24 4.35
C ASP A 54 -16.36 1.31 5.02
N LEU A 55 -16.05 2.60 4.88
CA LEU A 55 -16.94 3.69 5.30
C LEU A 55 -18.22 3.79 4.45
N GLY A 56 -18.31 3.06 3.32
CA GLY A 56 -19.49 3.01 2.47
C GLY A 56 -19.44 1.89 1.43
N THR A 57 -20.12 2.07 0.30
CA THR A 57 -20.01 1.18 -0.87
C THR A 57 -19.37 1.93 -2.05
N GLN A 58 -18.34 2.73 -1.75
CA GLN A 58 -17.70 3.64 -2.71
C GLN A 58 -16.32 3.11 -3.13
N THR A 59 -15.92 3.43 -4.35
CA THR A 59 -14.55 3.28 -4.81
C THR A 59 -13.63 4.19 -3.99
N ALA A 60 -12.50 3.69 -3.52
CA ALA A 60 -11.55 4.43 -2.71
C ALA A 60 -10.14 4.45 -3.33
N VAL A 61 -9.43 5.55 -3.14
CA VAL A 61 -8.02 5.72 -3.52
C VAL A 61 -7.25 6.34 -2.37
N ALA A 62 -6.05 5.82 -2.12
CA ALA A 62 -5.10 6.34 -1.14
C ALA A 62 -3.73 6.53 -1.79
N ILE A 63 -3.10 7.67 -1.50
CA ILE A 63 -1.73 8.01 -1.91
C ILE A 63 -0.90 8.17 -0.65
N ILE A 64 0.14 7.35 -0.53
CA ILE A 64 1.04 7.33 0.62
C ILE A 64 2.46 7.70 0.20
N LYS A 65 3.13 8.46 1.06
CA LYS A 65 4.56 8.75 0.94
C LYS A 65 5.21 8.70 2.31
N HIS A 66 6.24 7.87 2.49
CA HIS A 66 6.94 7.73 3.77
C HIS A 66 5.99 7.39 4.94
N ALA A 67 5.03 6.49 4.69
CA ALA A 67 3.90 6.15 5.57
C ALA A 67 2.95 7.30 5.96
N ASN A 68 3.08 8.48 5.35
CA ASN A 68 2.13 9.58 5.52
C ASN A 68 1.11 9.58 4.39
N PRO A 69 -0.21 9.60 4.68
CA PRO A 69 -1.22 9.89 3.69
C PRO A 69 -1.03 11.31 3.15
N CYS A 70 -0.82 11.43 1.84
CA CYS A 70 -0.70 12.72 1.15
C CYS A 70 -1.84 12.98 0.15
N GLY A 71 -2.73 12.00 -0.04
CA GLY A 71 -3.99 12.17 -0.75
C GLY A 71 -4.92 10.99 -0.48
N ALA A 72 -6.21 11.26 -0.35
CA ALA A 72 -7.24 10.24 -0.17
C ALA A 72 -8.54 10.70 -0.83
N ALA A 73 -9.29 9.80 -1.45
CA ALA A 73 -10.55 10.14 -2.10
C ALA A 73 -11.51 8.95 -2.15
N ILE A 74 -12.82 9.23 -2.16
CA ILE A 74 -13.89 8.24 -2.36
C ILE A 74 -14.88 8.72 -3.41
N GLY A 75 -15.55 7.81 -4.09
CA GLY A 75 -16.62 8.14 -5.03
C GLY A 75 -17.21 6.91 -5.73
N ASP A 76 -18.14 7.14 -6.67
CA ASP A 76 -18.88 6.04 -7.32
C ASP A 76 -17.98 5.15 -8.19
N ASN A 77 -16.94 5.74 -8.78
CA ASN A 77 -15.96 5.06 -9.62
C ASN A 77 -14.64 5.85 -9.66
N LEU A 78 -13.58 5.27 -10.24
CA LEU A 78 -12.25 5.89 -10.29
C LEU A 78 -12.22 7.28 -10.95
N PRO A 79 -12.93 7.55 -12.07
CA PRO A 79 -13.04 8.90 -12.61
C PRO A 79 -13.76 9.92 -11.71
N ASN A 80 -14.71 9.47 -10.89
CA ASN A 80 -15.62 10.32 -10.11
C ASN A 80 -15.29 10.29 -8.62
N LEU A 81 -14.01 10.49 -8.27
CA LEU A 81 -13.58 10.57 -6.88
C LEU A 81 -13.70 11.99 -6.34
N SER A 82 -14.13 12.11 -5.09
CA SER A 82 -14.15 13.34 -4.31
C SER A 82 -13.10 13.30 -3.21
N THR A 83 -12.23 14.32 -3.20
CA THR A 83 -11.09 14.41 -2.28
C THR A 83 -11.55 14.46 -0.83
N CYS A 84 -10.92 13.64 0.01
CA CYS A 84 -11.17 13.54 1.45
C CYS A 84 -10.09 14.24 2.29
N LEU A 85 -8.85 14.35 1.77
CA LEU A 85 -7.68 14.97 2.41
C LEU A 85 -6.80 15.66 1.37
#